data_AF-A0A9E2VMZ0-F1
#
_entry.id   AF-A0A9E2VMZ0-F1
#
_cell.length_a   1.000
_cell.length_b   1.000
_cell.length_c   1.000
_cell.angle_alpha   90.00
_cell.angle_beta   90.00
_cell.angle_gamma   90.00
#
_symmetry.space_group_name_H-M   'P 1'
#
loop_
_entity.id
_entity.type
_entity.pdbx_description
1 polymer ?
#
loop_
_entity_poly.entity_id
_entity_poly.type
_entity_poly.pdbx_seq_one_letter_code
_entity_poly.pdbx_strand_id
1 'polypeptide(L)'
;MINVGIVGLGFMGVTHLKAYRKINGARVAAICDAYRLPPDGDLAGFGNVGDPDPVKLDMKTVKAFKDLKELLALPELDLVDLCVPTPAHAPLAIAALSSGKHVLCEKPLARTAALAREIVAAARSARGFFMPAMCLRF
;
A
#
# COMPACT_ATOMS: atom_id res chain seq x y z
N MET A 1 5.74 6.36 -15.61
CA MET A 1 4.76 5.41 -15.06
C MET A 1 5.22 5.06 -13.66
N ILE A 2 4.42 5.33 -12.63
CA ILE A 2 4.72 5.02 -11.23
C ILE A 2 4.31 3.57 -10.95
N ASN A 3 5.24 2.76 -10.47
CA ASN A 3 5.01 1.38 -10.06
C ASN A 3 4.64 1.34 -8.58
N VAL A 4 3.40 0.94 -8.31
CA VAL A 4 2.81 0.92 -6.97
C VAL A 4 2.82 -0.49 -6.38
N GLY A 5 3.20 -0.59 -5.11
CA GLY A 5 3.11 -1.78 -4.28
C GLY A 5 2.03 -1.61 -3.23
N ILE A 6 0.96 -2.39 -3.30
CA ILE A 6 -0.13 -2.34 -2.30
C ILE A 6 0.16 -3.33 -1.19
N VAL A 7 0.21 -2.87 0.06
CA VAL A 7 0.48 -3.68 1.25
C VAL A 7 -0.78 -3.74 2.10
N GLY A 8 -1.30 -4.94 2.32
CA GLY A 8 -2.60 -5.17 2.93
C GLY A 8 -3.70 -5.24 1.88
N LEU A 9 -4.23 -6.43 1.67
CA LEU A 9 -5.26 -6.74 0.67
C LEU A 9 -6.63 -6.91 1.31
N GLY A 10 -6.90 -6.18 2.40
CA GLY A 10 -8.23 -6.02 2.96
C GLY A 10 -9.11 -5.07 2.15
N PHE A 11 -10.18 -4.57 2.76
CA PHE A 11 -11.15 -3.68 2.09
C PHE A 11 -10.50 -2.41 1.47
N MET A 12 -9.65 -1.72 2.23
CA MET A 12 -8.97 -0.51 1.71
C MET A 12 -7.96 -0.83 0.61
N GLY A 13 -7.23 -1.95 0.72
CA GLY A 13 -6.29 -2.37 -0.32
C GLY A 13 -6.97 -2.63 -1.66
N VAL A 14 -8.12 -3.32 -1.65
CA VAL A 14 -8.93 -3.53 -2.86
C VAL A 14 -9.50 -2.22 -3.39
N THR A 15 -9.94 -1.32 -2.50
CA THR A 15 -10.45 0.02 -2.86
C THR A 15 -9.36 0.85 -3.56
N HIS A 16 -8.14 0.88 -3.00
CA HIS A 16 -7.01 1.60 -3.57
C HIS A 16 -6.57 1.01 -4.91
N LEU A 17 -6.54 -0.33 -5.02
CA LEU A 17 -6.27 -1.01 -6.28
C LEU A 17 -7.25 -0.57 -7.38
N LYS A 18 -8.55 -0.52 -7.08
CA LYS A 18 -9.56 -0.01 -8.02
C LYS A 18 -9.35 1.44 -8.39
N ALA A 19 -8.92 2.28 -7.44
CA ALA A 19 -8.60 3.67 -7.71
C ALA A 19 -7.38 3.80 -8.65
N TYR A 20 -6.29 3.06 -8.41
CA TYR A 20 -5.10 3.10 -9.27
C TYR A 20 -5.37 2.70 -10.72
N ARG A 21 -6.30 1.76 -10.97
CA ARG A 21 -6.70 1.40 -12.34
C ARG A 21 -7.28 2.55 -13.15
N LYS A 22 -7.75 3.60 -12.48
CA LYS A 22 -8.34 4.80 -13.11
C LYS A 22 -7.32 5.94 -13.26
N ILE A 23 -6.10 5.79 -12.73
CA ILE A 23 -5.07 6.83 -12.75
C ILE A 23 -4.15 6.63 -13.94
N ASN A 24 -4.17 7.57 -14.88
CA ASN A 24 -3.18 7.62 -15.96
C ASN A 24 -1.79 7.92 -15.39
N GLY A 25 -0.82 7.04 -15.65
CA GLY A 25 0.56 7.22 -15.22
C GLY A 25 0.94 6.49 -13.93
N ALA A 26 0.04 5.72 -13.32
CA ALA A 26 0.33 4.77 -12.25
C ALA A 26 -0.15 3.36 -12.61
N ARG A 27 0.54 2.33 -12.09
CA ARG A 27 0.09 0.94 -12.18
C ARG A 27 0.42 0.17 -10.91
N VAL A 28 -0.41 -0.78 -10.54
CA VAL A 28 -0.10 -1.75 -9.48
C VAL A 28 0.87 -2.77 -10.06
N ALA A 29 2.11 -2.75 -9.57
CA ALA A 29 3.18 -3.65 -10.01
C ALA A 29 3.46 -4.76 -8.98
N ALA A 30 3.10 -4.53 -7.72
CA ALA A 30 3.26 -5.50 -6.65
C ALA A 30 2.10 -5.46 -5.65
N ILE A 31 1.84 -6.61 -5.03
CA ILE A 31 0.95 -6.75 -3.88
C ILE A 31 1.70 -7.48 -2.76
N CYS A 32 1.39 -7.12 -1.52
CA CYS A 32 1.96 -7.78 -0.35
C CYS A 32 0.89 -7.97 0.72
N ASP A 33 0.75 -9.20 1.22
CA ASP A 33 -0.10 -9.51 2.36
C ASP A 33 0.43 -10.75 3.09
N ALA A 34 0.52 -10.68 4.42
CA ALA A 34 1.05 -11.78 5.23
C ALA A 34 0.11 -12.99 5.25
N TYR A 35 -1.20 -12.80 5.03
CA TYR A 35 -2.22 -13.82 5.18
C TYR A 35 -2.99 -14.07 3.88
N ARG A 36 -3.42 -12.99 3.21
CA ARG A 36 -4.30 -13.05 2.04
C ARG A 36 -3.54 -12.73 0.77
N LEU A 37 -2.90 -13.74 0.17
CA LEU A 37 -2.21 -13.60 -1.10
C LEU A 37 -2.85 -14.54 -2.14
N PRO A 38 -3.76 -14.06 -3.01
CA PRO A 38 -4.44 -14.93 -3.96
C PRO A 38 -3.48 -15.38 -5.07
N PRO A 39 -3.28 -16.69 -5.27
CA PRO A 39 -2.34 -17.20 -6.27
C PRO A 39 -2.78 -16.89 -7.72
N ASP A 40 -4.09 -16.75 -7.95
CA ASP A 40 -4.68 -16.47 -9.26
C ASP A 40 -5.09 -15.00 -9.45
N GLY A 41 -4.73 -14.14 -8.49
CA GLY A 41 -5.03 -12.72 -8.51
C GLY A 41 -6.48 -12.35 -8.24
N ASP A 42 -7.33 -13.29 -7.84
CA ASP A 42 -8.72 -13.02 -7.50
C ASP A 42 -8.85 -12.43 -6.09
N LEU A 43 -9.33 -11.19 -6.03
CA LEU A 43 -9.55 -10.44 -4.80
C LEU A 43 -11.04 -10.24 -4.48
N ALA A 44 -11.95 -11.00 -5.11
CA ALA A 44 -13.39 -10.96 -4.83
C ALA A 44 -13.75 -11.26 -3.36
N GLY A 45 -14.95 -10.83 -2.96
CA GLY A 45 -15.58 -11.23 -1.70
C GLY A 45 -15.18 -10.46 -0.44
N PHE A 46 -14.73 -9.19 -0.54
CA PHE A 46 -14.33 -8.41 0.62
C PHE A 46 -15.01 -7.03 0.72
N GLY A 47 -15.51 -6.74 1.93
CA GLY A 47 -16.22 -5.51 2.30
C GLY A 47 -17.54 -5.80 3.02
N ASN A 48 -17.96 -4.91 3.94
CA ASN A 48 -19.28 -4.99 4.59
C ASN A 48 -20.42 -4.52 3.67
N VAL A 49 -20.08 -4.17 2.44
CA VAL A 49 -21.00 -3.72 1.39
C VAL A 49 -20.69 -4.61 0.20
N GLY A 50 -21.69 -5.32 -0.30
CA GLY A 50 -21.56 -6.21 -1.45
C GLY A 50 -20.96 -5.44 -2.61
N ASP A 51 -19.66 -5.64 -2.83
CA ASP A 51 -18.93 -4.95 -3.87
C ASP A 51 -19.19 -5.72 -5.17
N PRO A 52 -19.94 -5.14 -6.13
CA PRO A 52 -20.37 -5.85 -7.32
C PRO A 52 -19.22 -6.07 -8.32
N ASP A 53 -18.09 -5.38 -8.14
CA ASP A 53 -16.97 -5.40 -9.07
C ASP A 53 -15.81 -6.24 -8.50
N PRO A 54 -15.75 -7.56 -8.78
CA PRO A 54 -14.59 -8.36 -8.40
C PRO A 54 -13.33 -7.83 -9.07
N VAL A 55 -12.22 -7.83 -8.31
CA VAL A 55 -10.91 -7.43 -8.84
C VAL A 55 -10.12 -8.69 -9.14
N LYS A 56 -9.84 -8.94 -10.42
CA LYS A 56 -8.85 -9.93 -10.84
C LYS A 56 -7.60 -9.24 -11.36
N LEU A 57 -6.45 -9.54 -10.74
CA LEU A 57 -5.13 -9.06 -11.14
C LEU A 57 -4.51 -9.97 -12.21
N ASP A 58 -3.75 -9.39 -13.13
CA ASP A 58 -2.91 -10.16 -14.03
C ASP A 58 -1.60 -10.53 -13.34
N MET A 59 -1.52 -11.75 -12.82
CA MET A 59 -0.36 -12.25 -12.07
C MET A 59 0.90 -12.44 -12.94
N LYS A 60 0.80 -12.27 -14.28
CA LYS A 60 1.99 -12.21 -15.13
C LYS A 60 2.72 -10.87 -15.02
N THR A 61 2.00 -9.81 -14.62
CA THR A 61 2.53 -8.44 -14.54
C THR A 61 2.61 -7.92 -13.11
N VAL A 62 1.85 -8.52 -12.18
CA VAL A 62 1.83 -8.16 -10.76
C VAL A 62 2.58 -9.21 -9.94
N LYS A 63 3.61 -8.77 -9.22
CA LYS A 63 4.37 -9.62 -8.29
C LYS A 63 3.66 -9.71 -6.93
N ALA A 64 3.71 -10.86 -6.28
CA ALA A 64 3.03 -11.09 -5.00
C ALA A 64 4.04 -11.51 -3.92
N PHE A 65 3.95 -10.86 -2.75
CA PHE A 65 4.88 -11.08 -1.64
C PHE A 65 4.13 -11.33 -0.34
N LYS A 66 4.75 -12.07 0.57
CA LYS A 66 4.27 -12.20 1.96
C LYS A 66 5.02 -11.30 2.94
N ASP A 67 6.22 -10.87 2.58
CA ASP A 67 7.06 -10.00 3.39
C ASP A 67 7.26 -8.65 2.70
N LEU A 68 7.07 -7.57 3.45
CA LEU A 68 7.34 -6.21 2.98
C LEU A 68 8.80 -6.06 2.51
N LYS A 69 9.76 -6.69 3.17
CA LYS A 69 11.19 -6.59 2.81
C LYS A 69 11.45 -7.06 1.38
N GLU A 70 10.81 -8.15 0.97
CA GLU A 70 10.91 -8.67 -0.40
C GLU A 70 10.30 -7.69 -1.41
N LEU A 71 9.14 -7.10 -1.09
CA LEU A 71 8.52 -6.07 -1.92
C LEU A 71 9.39 -4.82 -2.03
N LEU A 72 10.01 -4.38 -0.94
CA LEU A 72 10.89 -3.20 -0.91
C LEU A 72 12.20 -3.42 -1.68
N ALA A 73 12.64 -4.67 -1.83
CA ALA A 73 13.83 -5.03 -2.59
C ALA A 73 13.64 -4.88 -4.11
N LEU A 74 12.40 -4.66 -4.59
CA LEU A 74 12.14 -4.39 -6.00
C LEU A 74 12.72 -3.03 -6.42
N PRO A 75 13.74 -2.99 -7.29
CA PRO A 75 14.33 -1.72 -7.72
C PRO A 75 13.35 -0.89 -8.54
N GLU A 76 12.46 -1.52 -9.30
CA GLU A 76 11.47 -0.85 -10.14
C GLU A 76 10.27 -0.29 -9.37
N LEU A 77 10.12 -0.60 -8.08
CA LEU A 77 8.99 -0.11 -7.29
C LEU A 77 9.23 1.35 -6.86
N ASP A 78 8.26 2.22 -7.07
CA ASP A 78 8.39 3.65 -6.77
C ASP A 78 7.64 4.04 -5.49
N LEU A 79 6.44 3.49 -5.29
CA LEU A 79 5.53 3.86 -4.21
C LEU A 79 4.97 2.63 -3.49
N VAL A 80 4.90 2.72 -2.17
CA VAL A 80 4.24 1.75 -1.29
C VAL A 80 2.95 2.37 -0.75
N ASP A 81 1.84 1.65 -0.93
CA ASP A 81 0.54 2.02 -0.41
C ASP A 81 0.18 1.10 0.77
N LEU A 82 0.21 1.64 1.99
CA LEU A 82 -0.02 0.91 3.22
C LEU A 82 -1.51 0.92 3.58
N CYS A 83 -2.20 -0.18 3.25
CA CYS A 83 -3.60 -0.47 3.54
C CYS A 83 -3.72 -1.55 4.64
N VAL A 84 -2.91 -1.44 5.69
CA VAL A 84 -2.80 -2.42 6.79
C VAL A 84 -3.51 -1.93 8.06
N PRO A 85 -3.65 -2.74 9.11
CA PRO A 85 -4.12 -2.25 10.40
C PRO A 85 -3.19 -1.18 10.99
N THR A 86 -3.78 -0.14 11.61
CA THR A 86 -3.06 1.01 12.20
C THR A 86 -1.82 0.67 13.05
N PRO A 87 -1.80 -0.38 13.91
CA PRO A 87 -0.59 -0.72 14.66
C PRO A 87 0.66 -0.94 13.80
N ALA A 88 0.49 -1.34 12.53
CA ALA A 88 1.58 -1.62 11.60
C ALA A 88 2.04 -0.39 10.80
N HIS A 89 1.32 0.74 10.83
CA HIS A 89 1.65 1.90 9.99
C HIS A 89 3.05 2.44 10.26
N ALA A 90 3.40 2.72 11.52
CA ALA A 90 4.68 3.32 11.87
C ALA A 90 5.89 2.47 11.42
N PRO A 91 6.03 1.19 11.83
CA PRO A 91 7.21 0.41 11.43
C PRO A 91 7.28 0.19 9.92
N LEU A 92 6.16 -0.03 9.23
CA LEU A 92 6.16 -0.28 7.78
C LEU A 92 6.41 0.98 6.96
N ALA A 93 5.85 2.13 7.37
CA ALA A 93 6.10 3.42 6.72
C ALA A 93 7.57 3.82 6.85
N ILE A 94 8.15 3.68 8.05
CA ILE A 94 9.56 3.98 8.29
C ILE A 94 10.45 3.08 7.45
N ALA A 95 10.15 1.78 7.36
CA ALA A 95 10.91 0.84 6.54
C ALA A 95 10.84 1.19 5.03
N ALA A 96 9.66 1.51 4.52
CA ALA A 96 9.47 1.89 3.12
C ALA A 96 10.15 3.23 2.76
N LEU A 97 10.07 4.23 3.65
CA LEU A 97 10.78 5.50 3.48
C LEU A 97 12.30 5.31 3.51
N SER A 98 12.79 4.46 4.41
CA SER A 98 14.23 4.17 4.56
C SER A 98 14.81 3.43 3.35
N SER A 99 13.99 2.67 2.61
CA SER A 99 14.39 2.06 1.34
C SER A 99 14.24 3.00 0.14
N GLY A 100 13.93 4.28 0.39
CA GLY A 100 13.84 5.32 -0.63
C GLY A 100 12.53 5.33 -1.42
N LYS A 101 11.51 4.54 -1.01
CA LYS A 101 10.21 4.49 -1.67
C LYS A 101 9.32 5.66 -1.21
N HIS A 102 8.43 6.09 -2.09
CA HIS A 102 7.31 6.94 -1.70
C HIS A 102 6.31 6.12 -0.85
N VAL A 103 5.59 6.78 0.06
CA VAL A 103 4.61 6.11 0.91
C VAL A 103 3.29 6.87 0.92
N LEU A 104 2.21 6.17 0.56
CA LEU A 104 0.84 6.53 0.90
C LEU A 104 0.41 5.63 2.07
N CYS A 105 -0.12 6.22 3.14
CA CYS A 105 -0.49 5.47 4.34
C CYS A 105 -1.95 5.71 4.70
N GLU A 106 -2.74 4.64 4.87
CA GLU A 106 -4.12 4.75 5.30
C GLU A 106 -4.27 5.46 6.65
N LYS A 107 -5.47 5.98 6.90
CA LYS A 107 -5.84 6.59 8.17
C LYS A 107 -6.38 5.53 9.14
N PRO A 108 -6.30 5.77 10.46
CA PRO A 108 -5.54 6.83 11.12
C PRO A 108 -4.03 6.64 10.95
N LEU A 109 -3.26 7.74 10.90
CA LEU A 109 -1.82 7.72 10.62
C LEU A 109 -1.04 6.80 11.58
N ALA A 110 -1.33 6.87 12.88
CA ALA A 110 -0.76 6.01 13.90
C ALA A 110 -1.69 5.92 15.12
N ARG A 111 -1.44 4.97 16.03
CA ARG A 111 -2.24 4.80 17.26
C ARG A 111 -2.00 5.90 18.30
N THR A 112 -0.84 6.55 18.26
CA THR A 112 -0.45 7.58 19.23
C THR A 112 0.28 8.72 18.52
N ALA A 113 0.29 9.89 19.14
CA ALA A 113 1.03 11.05 18.63
C ALA A 113 2.54 10.80 18.60
N ALA A 114 3.08 10.00 19.53
CA ALA A 114 4.50 9.64 19.55
C ALA A 114 4.89 8.85 18.28
N LEU A 115 4.13 7.79 17.96
CA LEU A 115 4.34 7.00 16.75
C LEU A 115 4.15 7.84 15.47
N ALA A 116 3.19 8.77 15.47
CA ALA A 116 3.02 9.70 14.34
C ALA A 116 4.25 10.61 14.16
N ARG A 117 4.88 11.07 15.25
CA ARG A 117 6.11 11.88 15.19
C ARG A 117 7.30 11.09 14.66
N GLU A 118 7.39 9.80 14.96
CA GLU A 118 8.41 8.91 14.38
C GLU A 118 8.28 8.82 12.85
N ILE A 119 7.05 8.64 12.34
CA ILE A 119 6.78 8.65 10.89
C ILE A 119 7.18 9.99 10.27
N VAL A 120 6.82 11.11 10.91
CA VAL A 120 7.19 12.46 10.43
C VAL A 120 8.70 12.66 10.38
N ALA A 121 9.43 12.18 11.40
CA ALA A 121 10.89 12.27 11.44
C ALA A 121 11.54 11.46 10.31
N ALA A 122 11.04 10.25 10.06
CA ALA A 122 11.48 9.42 8.93
C ALA A 122 11.17 10.09 7.59
N ALA A 123 9.96 10.62 7.41
CA ALA A 123 9.55 11.30 6.18
C ALA A 123 10.39 12.54 5.87
N ARG A 124 10.79 13.32 6.90
CA ARG A 124 11.67 14.48 6.73
C ARG A 124 13.09 14.13 6.30
N SER A 125 13.55 12.94 6.69
CA SER A 125 14.90 12.45 6.38
C SER A 125 14.96 11.64 5.09
N ALA A 126 13.80 11.19 4.59
CA ALA A 126 13.69 10.33 3.43
C ALA A 126 13.78 11.13 2.12
N ARG A 127 14.25 10.45 1.07
CA ARG A 127 14.15 10.96 -0.31
C ARG A 127 12.72 10.85 -0.85
N GLY A 128 11.98 9.85 -0.38
CA GLY A 128 10.60 9.61 -0.79
C GLY A 128 9.62 10.53 -0.05
N PHE A 129 8.62 11.04 -0.78
CA PHE A 129 7.43 11.65 -0.20
C PHE A 129 6.62 10.68 0.67
N PHE A 130 6.03 11.22 1.74
CA PHE A 130 5.05 10.56 2.59
C PHE A 130 3.71 11.33 2.53
N MET A 131 2.60 10.62 2.33
CA MET A 131 1.25 11.19 2.36
C MET A 131 0.32 10.32 3.23
N PRO A 132 -0.38 10.90 4.22
CA PRO A 132 -1.51 10.23 4.85
C PRO A 132 -2.75 10.30 3.92
N ALA A 133 -3.48 9.20 3.77
CA ALA A 133 -4.67 9.07 2.93
C ALA A 133 -5.91 9.75 3.54
N MET A 134 -5.84 11.06 3.79
CA MET A 134 -6.95 11.87 4.29
C MET A 134 -7.92 12.21 3.17
N CYS A 135 -8.60 11.18 2.63
CA CYS A 135 -9.39 11.26 1.40
C CYS A 135 -10.48 12.34 1.41
N LEU A 136 -11.12 12.60 2.55
CA LEU A 136 -12.21 13.58 2.67
C LEU A 136 -11.79 15.04 2.41
N ARG A 137 -10.48 15.31 2.31
CA ARG A 137 -9.96 16.65 1.98
C ARG A 137 -9.95 16.93 0.47
N PHE A 138 -10.16 15.92 -0.37
CA PHE A 138 -10.05 15.96 -1.84
C PHE A 138 -11.37 15.53 -2.49
#